data_AF-A0A3B9CWF7-F1
#
_entry.id   AF-A0A3B9CWF7-F1
#
_cell.length_a   1.000
_cell.length_b   1.000
_cell.length_c   1.000
_cell.angle_alpha   90.00
_cell.angle_beta   90.00
_cell.angle_gamma   90.00
#
_symmetry.space_group_name_H-M   'P 1'
#
loop_
_entity.id
_entity.type
_entity.pdbx_description
1 polymer ?
#
loop_
_entity_poly.entity_id
_entity_poly.type
_entity_poly.pdbx_seq_one_letter_code
_entity_poly.pdbx_strand_id
1 'polypeptide(L)'
;TFDYKPELQKRSGTQLAGADPKTGFFTTSGKCLKSPFKWAQHGECGAWTSEIFPNISKHVDDMAFVYSCYSQSNNHTPAMLQFNSGMIRQGFPSMGSWLTYGLGSENSNLPAYVVMHGTKPRGADPIWSSGFLPSVYQATAIDPRGAKPIQNLETAKELSGDHQRSLLDALNSANARHAAKRP
;
A
#
# COMPACT_ATOMS: atom_id res chain seq x y z
N THR A 1 -13.41 8.34 9.57
CA THR A 1 -13.64 8.14 8.12
C THR A 1 -14.77 9.07 7.66
N PHE A 2 -15.12 9.04 6.37
CA PHE A 2 -15.99 10.03 5.70
C PHE A 2 -17.25 9.44 5.07
N ASP A 3 -17.61 8.20 5.43
CA ASP A 3 -18.71 7.46 4.83
C ASP A 3 -19.68 6.99 5.93
N TYR A 4 -20.58 7.88 6.33
CA TYR A 4 -21.59 7.57 7.32
C TYR A 4 -22.68 6.68 6.72
N LYS A 5 -22.88 5.52 7.35
CA LYS A 5 -23.89 4.53 6.93
C LYS A 5 -25.05 4.48 7.94
N PRO A 6 -26.08 5.33 7.85
CA PRO A 6 -27.18 5.36 8.82
C PRO A 6 -27.95 4.05 8.92
N GLU A 7 -28.15 3.35 7.81
CA GLU A 7 -28.80 2.03 7.83
C GLU A 7 -27.99 0.96 8.56
N LEU A 8 -26.65 1.03 8.48
CA LEU A 8 -25.78 0.12 9.24
C LEU A 8 -25.89 0.39 10.74
N GLN A 9 -26.14 1.65 11.14
CA GLN A 9 -26.40 2.01 12.55
C GLN A 9 -27.71 1.38 13.05
N LYS A 10 -28.80 1.55 12.29
CA LYS A 10 -30.12 1.02 12.64
C LYS A 10 -30.14 -0.50 12.72
N ARG A 11 -29.41 -1.16 11.82
CA ARG A 11 -29.39 -2.62 11.69
C ARG A 11 -28.37 -3.32 12.59
N SER A 12 -27.70 -2.60 13.48
CA SER A 12 -26.69 -3.18 14.37
C SER A 12 -27.21 -4.43 15.10
N GLY A 13 -26.45 -5.52 15.04
CA GLY A 13 -26.79 -6.80 15.67
C GLY A 13 -27.79 -7.66 14.90
N THR A 14 -28.42 -7.13 13.85
CA THR A 14 -29.31 -7.91 12.98
C THR A 14 -28.52 -8.69 11.94
N GLN A 15 -29.09 -9.81 11.45
CA GLN A 15 -28.48 -10.59 10.38
C GLN A 15 -28.48 -9.78 9.07
N LEU A 16 -27.35 -9.76 8.37
CA LEU A 16 -27.30 -9.27 6.99
C LEU A 16 -27.90 -10.34 6.07
N ALA A 17 -28.97 -10.00 5.36
CA ALA A 17 -29.61 -10.91 4.41
C ALA A 17 -28.60 -11.37 3.36
N GLY A 18 -28.51 -12.68 3.12
CA GLY A 18 -27.56 -13.28 2.17
C GLY A 18 -26.11 -13.31 2.65
N ALA A 19 -25.81 -12.96 3.90
CA ALA A 19 -24.45 -13.07 4.42
C ALA A 19 -24.02 -14.54 4.52
N ASP A 20 -22.95 -14.89 3.80
CA ASP A 20 -22.25 -16.15 3.97
C ASP A 20 -21.17 -15.99 5.06
N PRO A 21 -21.27 -16.70 6.21
CA PRO A 21 -20.28 -16.70 7.28
C PRO A 21 -18.85 -17.01 6.81
N LYS A 22 -18.69 -17.72 5.68
CA LYS A 22 -17.42 -18.18 5.11
C LYS A 22 -16.87 -17.26 4.03
N THR A 23 -17.51 -16.11 3.77
CA THR A 23 -17.01 -15.13 2.78
C THR A 23 -15.60 -14.64 3.12
N GLY A 24 -15.31 -14.49 4.43
CA GLY A 24 -14.01 -14.04 4.93
C GLY A 24 -13.01 -15.15 5.20
N PHE A 25 -11.79 -14.78 5.55
CA PHE A 25 -10.75 -15.73 5.99
C PHE A 25 -11.12 -16.45 7.31
N PHE A 26 -12.00 -15.85 8.10
CA PHE A 26 -12.54 -16.41 9.33
C PHE A 26 -14.06 -16.49 9.24
N THR A 27 -14.65 -17.49 9.91
CA THR A 27 -16.10 -17.59 10.08
C THR A 27 -16.62 -16.37 10.85
N THR A 28 -17.55 -15.63 10.27
CA THR A 28 -18.17 -14.46 10.90
C THR A 28 -19.60 -14.74 11.35
N SER A 29 -20.15 -13.90 12.24
CA SER A 29 -21.54 -14.02 12.70
C SER A 29 -22.57 -13.66 11.61
N GLY A 30 -22.16 -13.00 10.53
CA GLY A 30 -23.06 -12.47 9.50
C GLY A 30 -23.97 -11.33 9.99
N LYS A 31 -23.73 -10.80 11.20
CA LYS A 31 -24.49 -9.69 11.77
C LYS A 31 -23.90 -8.34 11.34
N CYS A 32 -24.78 -7.37 11.10
CA CYS A 32 -24.38 -5.99 10.87
C CYS A 32 -23.74 -5.41 12.15
N LEU A 33 -22.60 -4.72 12.00
CA LEU A 33 -21.94 -4.01 13.08
C LEU A 33 -22.04 -2.50 12.81
N LYS A 34 -22.66 -1.75 13.72
CA LYS A 34 -22.63 -0.29 13.65
C LYS A 34 -21.22 0.24 13.79
N SER A 35 -20.96 1.43 13.23
CA SER A 35 -19.72 2.14 13.53
C SER A 35 -19.62 2.36 15.05
N PRO A 36 -18.48 2.05 15.68
CA PRO A 36 -18.27 2.35 17.10
C PRO A 36 -18.03 3.84 17.36
N PHE A 37 -17.82 4.62 16.30
CA PHE A 37 -17.50 6.04 16.38
C PHE A 37 -18.74 6.91 16.23
N LYS A 38 -18.69 8.09 16.87
CA LYS A 38 -19.67 9.17 16.64
C LYS A 38 -19.41 9.87 15.30
N TRP A 39 -20.48 10.44 14.77
CA TRP A 39 -20.52 11.10 13.47
C TRP A 39 -21.25 12.44 13.59
N ALA A 40 -20.74 13.44 12.89
CA ALA A 40 -21.37 14.75 12.76
C ALA A 40 -21.16 15.28 11.34
N GLN A 41 -22.04 16.18 10.91
CA GLN A 41 -21.84 16.94 9.68
C GLN A 41 -20.93 18.15 9.98
N HIS A 42 -20.02 18.43 9.07
CA HIS A 42 -19.07 19.53 9.17
C HIS A 42 -19.05 20.34 7.87
N GLY A 43 -18.55 21.57 7.97
CA GLY A 43 -18.45 22.49 6.84
C GLY A 43 -19.80 22.97 6.32
N GLU A 44 -19.75 23.80 5.30
CA GLU A 44 -20.92 24.28 4.57
C GLU A 44 -21.51 23.18 3.68
N CYS A 45 -20.66 22.27 3.18
CA CYS A 45 -21.08 21.11 2.39
C CYS A 45 -21.83 20.05 3.23
N GLY A 46 -21.79 20.14 4.57
CA GLY A 46 -22.46 19.22 5.48
C GLY A 46 -21.91 17.80 5.40
N ALA A 47 -20.63 17.61 5.06
CA ALA A 47 -20.02 16.30 4.94
C ALA A 47 -20.00 15.56 6.28
N TRP A 48 -20.46 14.30 6.27
CA TRP A 48 -20.42 13.44 7.44
C TRP A 48 -18.99 12.98 7.74
N THR A 49 -18.48 13.37 8.92
CA THR A 49 -17.15 12.95 9.38
C THR A 49 -17.23 12.30 10.75
N SER A 50 -16.45 11.24 10.93
CA SER A 50 -16.32 10.54 12.21
C SER A 50 -15.41 11.31 13.17
N GLU A 51 -15.69 11.20 14.48
CA GLU A 51 -14.92 11.84 15.56
C GLU A 51 -13.41 11.51 15.59
N ILE A 52 -12.96 10.48 14.85
CA ILE A 52 -11.54 10.12 14.70
C ILE A 52 -10.73 11.23 14.03
N PHE A 53 -11.39 12.09 13.24
CA PHE A 53 -10.73 13.10 12.41
C PHE A 53 -11.13 14.53 12.79
N PRO A 54 -10.93 14.95 14.06
CA PRO A 54 -11.47 16.22 14.57
C PRO A 54 -10.82 17.47 13.97
N ASN A 55 -9.59 17.35 13.46
CA ASN A 55 -8.91 18.44 12.78
C ASN A 55 -9.13 18.43 11.27
N ILE A 56 -9.20 17.24 10.66
CA ILE A 56 -9.43 17.10 9.23
C ILE A 56 -10.88 17.51 8.89
N SER A 57 -11.84 17.25 9.79
CA SER A 57 -13.24 17.61 9.58
C SER A 57 -13.48 19.12 9.42
N LYS A 58 -12.54 19.96 9.87
CA LYS A 58 -12.59 21.43 9.70
C LYS A 58 -12.31 21.89 8.26
N HIS A 59 -11.87 20.99 7.40
CA HIS A 59 -11.42 21.29 6.03
C HIS A 59 -12.24 20.56 4.97
N VAL A 60 -13.42 20.02 5.33
CA VAL A 60 -14.21 19.18 4.41
C VAL A 60 -14.73 19.94 3.18
N ASP A 61 -14.87 21.26 3.27
CA ASP A 61 -15.27 22.11 2.14
C ASP A 61 -14.16 22.23 1.07
N ASP A 62 -12.90 22.01 1.46
CA ASP A 62 -11.74 21.99 0.55
C ASP A 62 -11.38 20.56 0.09
N MET A 63 -12.22 19.57 0.40
CA MET A 63 -11.97 18.16 0.11
C MET A 63 -12.86 17.64 -1.02
N ALA A 64 -12.26 16.84 -1.91
CA ALA A 64 -12.98 16.02 -2.85
C ALA A 64 -13.17 14.61 -2.30
N PHE A 65 -14.41 14.14 -2.23
CA PHE A 65 -14.75 12.78 -1.81
C PHE A 65 -15.05 11.88 -3.02
N VAL A 66 -14.35 10.75 -3.12
CA VAL A 66 -14.60 9.73 -4.16
C VAL A 66 -15.28 8.52 -3.54
N TYR A 67 -16.62 8.49 -3.59
CA TYR A 67 -17.43 7.41 -3.03
C TYR A 67 -17.61 6.22 -3.97
N SER A 68 -17.14 6.32 -5.22
CA SER A 68 -17.24 5.28 -6.25
C SER A 68 -16.15 4.20 -6.12
N CYS A 69 -15.19 4.37 -5.22
CA CYS A 69 -14.15 3.37 -4.98
C CYS A 69 -14.74 2.09 -4.37
N TYR A 70 -14.45 0.94 -4.97
CA TYR A 70 -14.82 -0.36 -4.44
C TYR A 70 -13.64 -1.34 -4.53
N SER A 71 -13.60 -2.30 -3.60
CA SER A 71 -12.62 -3.39 -3.58
C SER A 71 -13.34 -4.71 -3.86
N GLN A 72 -12.66 -5.62 -4.56
CA GLN A 72 -13.15 -6.98 -4.78
C GLN A 72 -12.78 -7.92 -3.62
N SER A 73 -11.79 -7.52 -2.79
CA SER A 73 -11.35 -8.33 -1.67
C SER A 73 -11.81 -7.76 -0.33
N ASN A 74 -12.26 -8.66 0.54
CA ASN A 74 -12.53 -8.40 1.95
C ASN A 74 -11.28 -8.58 2.84
N ASN A 75 -10.15 -9.02 2.27
CA ASN A 75 -8.91 -9.23 2.99
C ASN A 75 -7.96 -8.05 2.72
N HIS A 76 -7.32 -7.54 3.78
CA HIS A 76 -6.46 -6.37 3.71
C HIS A 76 -5.30 -6.54 2.72
N THR A 77 -4.68 -7.73 2.62
CA THR A 77 -3.50 -7.90 1.75
C THR A 77 -3.86 -7.80 0.26
N PRO A 78 -4.85 -8.56 -0.26
CA PRO A 78 -5.32 -8.38 -1.63
C PRO A 78 -5.99 -7.01 -1.89
N ALA A 79 -6.66 -6.43 -0.90
CA ALA A 79 -7.22 -5.08 -1.03
C ALA A 79 -6.13 -4.01 -1.18
N MET A 80 -5.02 -4.13 -0.45
CA MET A 80 -3.87 -3.24 -0.62
C MET A 80 -3.17 -3.42 -1.96
N LEU A 81 -3.04 -4.66 -2.46
CA LEU A 81 -2.57 -4.92 -3.81
C LEU A 81 -3.48 -4.25 -4.85
N GLN A 82 -4.80 -4.39 -4.70
CA GLN A 82 -5.76 -3.81 -5.63
C GLN A 82 -5.71 -2.28 -5.60
N PHE A 83 -5.58 -1.68 -4.42
CA PHE A 83 -5.47 -0.24 -4.29
C PHE A 83 -4.21 0.31 -4.97
N ASN A 84 -3.07 -0.37 -4.81
CA ASN A 84 -1.81 0.10 -5.38
C ASN A 84 -1.60 -0.29 -6.84
N SER A 85 -2.11 -1.43 -7.30
CA SER A 85 -1.79 -1.99 -8.64
C SER A 85 -3.03 -2.26 -9.51
N GLY A 86 -4.24 -2.04 -8.99
CA GLY A 86 -5.49 -2.42 -9.64
C GLY A 86 -5.82 -3.92 -9.54
N MET A 87 -4.90 -4.75 -9.06
CA MET A 87 -5.01 -6.21 -9.07
C MET A 87 -5.01 -6.81 -7.65
N ILE A 88 -5.85 -7.82 -7.40
CA ILE A 88 -5.89 -8.53 -6.11
C ILE A 88 -4.74 -9.55 -5.94
N ARG A 89 -3.93 -9.77 -6.98
CA ARG A 89 -2.79 -10.70 -7.00
C ARG A 89 -1.48 -9.92 -7.10
N GLN A 90 -0.41 -10.49 -6.56
CA GLN A 90 0.94 -9.94 -6.67
C GLN A 90 1.49 -10.04 -8.10
N GLY A 91 2.55 -9.28 -8.37
CA GLY A 91 3.29 -9.31 -9.65
C GLY A 91 2.93 -8.18 -10.62
N PHE A 92 1.96 -7.33 -10.26
CA PHE A 92 1.58 -6.17 -11.06
C PHE A 92 2.28 -4.91 -10.56
N PRO A 93 2.71 -4.00 -11.46
CA PRO A 93 3.34 -2.76 -11.06
C PRO A 93 2.37 -1.89 -10.27
N SER A 94 2.88 -1.32 -9.19
CA SER A 94 2.14 -0.33 -8.40
C SER A 94 1.99 0.99 -9.15
N MET A 95 1.08 1.84 -8.69
CA MET A 95 0.82 3.17 -9.23
C MET A 95 2.10 4.02 -9.24
N GLY A 96 2.89 3.99 -8.17
CA GLY A 96 4.17 4.72 -8.12
C GLY A 96 5.18 4.21 -9.15
N SER A 97 5.21 2.89 -9.39
CA SER A 97 6.04 2.30 -10.45
C SER A 97 5.58 2.71 -11.85
N TRP A 98 4.26 2.75 -12.11
CA TRP A 98 3.73 3.24 -13.39
C TRP A 98 4.01 4.72 -13.62
N LEU A 99 3.84 5.55 -12.59
CA LEU A 99 4.10 7.00 -12.68
C LEU A 99 5.57 7.26 -13.00
N THR A 100 6.49 6.60 -12.29
CA THR A 100 7.93 6.78 -12.54
C THR A 100 8.39 6.19 -13.87
N TYR A 101 7.77 5.11 -14.34
CA TYR A 101 8.02 4.57 -15.68
C TYR A 101 7.53 5.48 -16.79
N GLY A 102 6.29 5.99 -16.67
CA GLY A 102 5.64 6.77 -17.72
C GLY A 102 6.05 8.24 -17.77
N LEU A 103 6.26 8.86 -16.61
CA LEU A 103 6.58 10.28 -16.49
C LEU A 103 8.06 10.55 -16.20
N GLY A 104 8.79 9.54 -15.73
CA GLY A 104 10.17 9.70 -15.28
C GLY A 104 10.29 10.36 -13.91
N SER A 105 11.45 10.98 -13.67
CA SER A 105 11.81 11.68 -12.44
C SER A 105 12.64 12.90 -12.81
N GLU A 106 12.33 14.06 -12.25
CA GLU A 106 13.19 15.26 -12.38
C GLU A 106 14.49 15.12 -11.57
N ASN A 107 14.50 14.21 -10.60
CA ASN A 107 15.67 13.95 -9.78
C ASN A 107 16.56 12.87 -10.42
N SER A 108 17.86 13.16 -10.51
CA SER A 108 18.87 12.29 -11.13
C SER A 108 19.62 11.37 -10.15
N ASN A 109 19.58 11.66 -8.84
CA ASN A 109 20.51 11.05 -7.86
C ASN A 109 19.84 10.41 -6.64
N LEU A 110 18.52 10.58 -6.47
CA LEU A 110 17.73 9.91 -5.43
C LEU A 110 16.74 8.90 -6.05
N PRO A 111 16.12 8.01 -5.27
CA PRO A 111 15.05 7.16 -5.77
C PRO A 111 13.86 7.99 -6.27
N ALA A 112 13.34 7.65 -7.46
CA ALA A 112 12.16 8.29 -8.04
C ALA A 112 10.86 7.94 -7.32
N TYR A 113 10.82 6.76 -6.68
CA TYR A 113 9.66 6.27 -5.93
C TYR A 113 10.08 5.80 -4.55
N VAL A 114 9.54 6.47 -3.52
CA VAL A 114 9.82 6.18 -2.11
C VAL A 114 8.51 5.84 -1.40
N VAL A 115 8.56 4.83 -0.54
CA VAL A 115 7.48 4.49 0.38
C VAL A 115 7.98 4.62 1.80
N MET A 116 7.30 5.43 2.60
CA MET A 116 7.58 5.55 4.03
C MET A 116 6.59 4.73 4.84
N HIS A 117 7.09 3.92 5.76
CA HIS A 117 6.24 3.16 6.67
C HIS A 117 6.80 3.18 8.08
N GLY A 118 5.92 3.29 9.08
CA GLY A 118 6.34 3.07 10.45
C GLY A 118 6.47 1.59 10.79
N THR A 119 5.46 0.80 10.43
CA THR A 119 5.43 -0.65 10.60
C THR A 119 5.10 -1.22 9.25
N LYS A 120 5.85 -2.23 8.82
CA LYS A 120 5.64 -2.80 7.48
C LYS A 120 4.19 -3.29 7.37
N PRO A 121 3.43 -2.82 6.38
CA PRO A 121 2.05 -3.24 6.20
C PRO A 121 2.00 -4.73 5.88
N ARG A 122 0.85 -5.32 6.14
CA ARG A 122 0.56 -6.68 5.71
C ARG A 122 0.69 -6.76 4.18
N GLY A 123 1.22 -7.85 3.67
CA GLY A 123 1.58 -7.96 2.25
C GLY A 123 2.98 -7.47 1.89
N ALA A 124 3.67 -6.75 2.80
CA ALA A 124 5.08 -6.36 2.66
C ALA A 124 5.39 -5.62 1.34
N ASP A 125 6.62 -5.74 0.83
CA ASP A 125 7.06 -5.05 -0.39
C ASP A 125 6.25 -5.35 -1.66
N PRO A 126 5.65 -6.54 -1.83
CA PRO A 126 4.79 -6.82 -2.97
C PRO A 126 3.67 -5.81 -3.21
N ILE A 127 3.19 -5.08 -2.20
CA ILE A 127 2.08 -4.12 -2.39
C ILE A 127 2.49 -2.85 -3.15
N TRP A 128 3.78 -2.56 -3.25
CA TRP A 128 4.35 -1.44 -4.01
C TRP A 128 5.44 -1.91 -4.98
N SER A 129 5.28 -3.13 -5.51
CA SER A 129 6.27 -3.72 -6.40
C SER A 129 6.31 -3.02 -7.77
N SER A 130 7.49 -3.05 -8.42
CA SER A 130 7.59 -2.74 -9.85
C SER A 130 6.94 -3.82 -10.74
N GLY A 131 6.58 -4.98 -10.17
CA GLY A 131 5.99 -6.08 -10.91
C GLY A 131 6.93 -6.54 -12.03
N PHE A 132 6.41 -6.55 -13.26
CA PHE A 132 7.18 -6.86 -14.47
C PHE A 132 7.95 -5.67 -15.05
N LEU A 133 7.83 -4.47 -14.48
CA LEU A 133 8.68 -3.34 -14.89
C LEU A 133 10.10 -3.51 -14.35
N PRO A 134 11.11 -2.93 -15.02
CA PRO A 134 12.49 -2.94 -14.53
C PRO A 134 12.61 -2.53 -13.06
N SER A 135 13.55 -3.14 -12.34
CA SER A 135 13.74 -2.95 -10.89
C SER A 135 14.07 -1.51 -10.49
N VAL A 136 14.51 -0.66 -11.43
CA VAL A 136 14.71 0.78 -11.19
C VAL A 136 13.41 1.51 -10.81
N TYR A 137 12.24 0.95 -11.14
CA TYR A 137 10.92 1.48 -10.77
C TYR A 137 10.35 0.86 -9.49
N GLN A 138 11.14 0.06 -8.77
CA GLN A 138 10.76 -0.50 -7.47
C GLN A 138 10.79 0.60 -6.41
N ALA A 139 9.76 0.64 -5.57
CA ALA A 139 9.74 1.56 -4.44
C ALA A 139 10.91 1.32 -3.50
N THR A 140 11.62 2.38 -3.12
CA THR A 140 12.56 2.35 -2.00
C THR A 140 11.79 2.51 -0.70
N ALA A 141 11.72 1.43 0.09
CA ALA A 141 11.06 1.45 1.39
C ALA A 141 11.96 2.11 2.45
N ILE A 142 11.40 3.07 3.19
CA ILE A 142 12.06 3.81 4.26
C ILE A 142 11.24 3.65 5.55
N ASP A 143 11.89 3.24 6.63
CA ASP A 143 11.33 3.29 7.98
C ASP A 143 11.93 4.47 8.77
N PRO A 144 11.29 5.64 8.77
CA PRO A 144 11.85 6.82 9.43
C PRO A 144 11.90 6.70 10.96
N ARG A 145 11.25 5.68 11.55
CA ARG A 145 11.25 5.44 13.00
C ARG A 145 12.30 4.42 13.42
N GLY A 146 12.84 3.66 12.48
CA GLY A 146 13.86 2.66 12.72
C GLY A 146 15.24 3.29 12.92
N ALA A 147 16.09 2.63 13.72
CA ALA A 147 17.50 3.02 13.85
C ALA A 147 18.25 2.96 12.51
N LYS A 148 17.79 2.10 11.59
CA LYS A 148 18.27 2.00 10.20
C LYS A 148 17.09 2.27 9.25
N PRO A 149 16.98 3.47 8.68
CA PRO A 149 15.84 3.83 7.82
C PRO A 149 15.76 2.99 6.55
N ILE A 150 16.91 2.59 6.00
CA ILE A 150 17.01 1.66 4.87
C ILE A 150 17.64 0.37 5.39
N GLN A 151 16.93 -0.73 5.20
CA GLN A 151 17.40 -2.06 5.61
C GLN A 151 18.56 -2.50 4.71
N ASN A 152 19.54 -3.21 5.28
CA ASN A 152 20.69 -3.77 4.57
C ASN A 152 21.55 -2.75 3.80
N LEU A 153 21.59 -1.48 4.24
CA LEU A 153 22.42 -0.45 3.61
C LEU A 153 23.90 -0.54 4.03
N GLU A 154 24.17 -0.98 5.25
CA GLU A 154 25.52 -1.13 5.77
C GLU A 154 26.16 -2.45 5.31
N THR A 155 27.44 -2.40 4.99
CA THR A 155 28.24 -3.58 4.69
C THR A 155 28.38 -4.48 5.92
N ALA A 156 28.23 -5.80 5.74
CA ALA A 156 28.48 -6.77 6.80
C ALA A 156 29.96 -6.70 7.24
N LYS A 157 30.21 -6.79 8.55
CA LYS A 157 31.56 -6.57 9.12
C LYS A 157 32.57 -7.63 8.70
N GLU A 158 32.08 -8.80 8.33
CA GLU A 158 32.88 -9.97 7.94
C GLU A 158 33.37 -9.88 6.49
N LEU A 159 32.87 -8.92 5.70
CA LEU A 159 33.21 -8.71 4.29
C LEU A 159 34.17 -7.53 4.15
N SER A 160 35.42 -7.81 3.76
CA SER A 160 36.35 -6.77 3.30
C SER A 160 35.88 -6.21 1.94
N GLY A 161 36.33 -4.99 1.62
CA GLY A 161 36.00 -4.35 0.33
C GLY A 161 36.38 -5.20 -0.88
N ASP A 162 37.54 -5.86 -0.83
CA ASP A 162 38.01 -6.73 -1.92
C ASP A 162 37.16 -7.99 -2.07
N HIS A 163 36.73 -8.60 -0.95
CA HIS A 163 35.82 -9.75 -0.99
C HIS A 163 34.46 -9.35 -1.56
N GLN A 164 33.91 -8.20 -1.14
CA GLN A 164 32.64 -7.70 -1.68
C GLN A 164 32.77 -7.39 -3.18
N ARG A 165 33.86 -6.74 -3.61
CA ARG A 165 34.11 -6.44 -5.02
C ARG A 165 34.18 -7.71 -5.86
N SER A 166 34.89 -8.73 -5.39
CA SER A 166 34.99 -10.04 -6.07
C SER A 166 33.63 -10.71 -6.23
N LEU A 167 32.77 -10.69 -5.20
CA LEU A 167 31.41 -11.20 -5.28
C LEU A 167 30.56 -10.42 -6.30
N LEU A 168 30.66 -9.10 -6.32
CA LEU A 168 29.95 -8.24 -7.27
C LEU A 168 30.42 -8.46 -8.71
N ASP A 169 31.71 -8.70 -8.94
CA ASP A 169 32.26 -8.99 -10.27
C ASP A 169 31.80 -10.34 -10.80
N ALA A 170 31.75 -11.36 -9.93
CA ALA A 170 31.20 -12.67 -10.27
C ALA A 170 29.70 -12.56 -10.64
N LEU A 171 28.92 -11.79 -9.86
CA LEU A 171 27.50 -11.53 -10.14
C LEU A 171 27.31 -10.80 -11.47
N ASN A 172 28.09 -9.74 -11.72
CA ASN A 172 28.04 -8.98 -12.97
C ASN A 172 28.39 -9.85 -14.19
N SER A 173 29.40 -10.72 -14.08
CA SER A 173 29.75 -11.68 -15.12
C SER A 173 28.62 -12.68 -15.41
N ALA A 174 27.94 -13.18 -14.37
CA ALA A 174 26.77 -14.02 -14.53
C ALA A 174 25.60 -13.29 -15.21
N ASN A 175 25.32 -12.04 -14.79
CA ASN A 175 24.27 -11.21 -15.38
C ASN A 175 24.55 -10.90 -16.86
N ALA A 176 25.80 -10.54 -17.21
CA ALA A 176 26.20 -10.28 -18.59
C ALA A 176 26.02 -11.51 -19.49
N ARG A 177 26.41 -12.70 -19.01
CA ARG A 177 26.18 -13.97 -19.73
C ARG A 177 24.70 -14.29 -19.90
N HIS A 178 23.86 -13.95 -18.93
CA HIS A 178 22.41 -14.13 -19.02
C HIS A 178 21.80 -13.21 -20.09
N ALA A 179 22.14 -11.92 -20.05
CA ALA A 179 21.68 -10.91 -21.00
C ALA A 179 22.08 -11.27 -22.45
N ALA A 180 23.33 -11.71 -22.67
CA ALA A 180 23.78 -12.12 -24.00
C ALA A 180 22.99 -13.30 -24.61
N LYS A 181 22.36 -14.15 -23.77
CA LYS A 181 21.53 -15.28 -24.22
C LYS A 181 20.06 -14.90 -24.47
N ARG A 182 19.63 -13.71 -24.08
CA ARG A 182 18.25 -13.22 -24.14
C ARG A 182 18.24 -11.73 -24.49
N PRO A 183 18.55 -11.38 -25.76
CA PRO A 183 18.58 -9.99 -26.22
C PRO A 183 17.19 -9.34 -26.20
#